data_AF-A0A7C1V5A7-F1
#
_entry.id   AF-A0A7C1V5A7-F1
#
_cell.length_a   1.000
_cell.length_b   1.000
_cell.length_c   1.000
_cell.angle_alpha   90.00
_cell.angle_beta   90.00
_cell.angle_gamma   90.00
#
_symmetry.space_group_name_H-M   'P 1'
#
loop_
_entity.id
_entity.type
_entity.pdbx_description
1 polymer ?
#
loop_
_entity_poly.entity_id
_entity_poly.type
_entity_poly.pdbx_seq_one_letter_code
_entity_poly.pdbx_strand_id
1 'polypeptide(L)'
;MNRKQRVRWFEWRGAVLIVGLYLIVATLYGVTVPIFETPDAGGHYAYIHELTEGRGLPVQGTPSGERVTGYVASHPPLYYALCAALTFWVDDDLDFRDWAWENPYHANGFPDSVGNKNFLIHTDAEAFPWHGTPLTVHIARLVSALLGAVTVVGTYGTVRELTTHRDG
;
A
#
# COMPACT_ATOMS: atom_id res chain seq x y z
N MET A 1 -5.23 -41.61 -10.99
CA MET A 1 -5.29 -40.13 -11.06
C MET A 1 -5.54 -39.69 -12.49
N ASN A 2 -6.67 -39.04 -12.76
CA ASN A 2 -7.20 -38.79 -14.10
C ASN A 2 -6.42 -37.66 -14.82
N ARG A 3 -6.28 -37.69 -16.16
CA ARG A 3 -5.46 -36.72 -16.93
C ARG A 3 -5.89 -35.27 -16.69
N LYS A 4 -7.21 -35.02 -16.58
CA LYS A 4 -7.80 -33.71 -16.20
C LYS A 4 -7.41 -33.24 -14.80
N GLN A 5 -7.20 -34.15 -13.84
CA GLN A 5 -6.72 -33.78 -12.51
C GLN A 5 -5.24 -33.37 -12.54
N ARG A 6 -4.38 -34.07 -13.28
CA ARG A 6 -2.95 -33.71 -13.39
C ARG A 6 -2.72 -32.32 -13.99
N VAL A 7 -3.50 -31.94 -15.00
CA VAL A 7 -3.43 -30.61 -15.63
C VAL A 7 -3.81 -29.52 -14.62
N ARG A 8 -4.95 -29.67 -13.91
CA ARG A 8 -5.35 -28.75 -12.84
C ARG A 8 -4.27 -28.58 -11.77
N TRP A 9 -3.63 -29.66 -11.32
CA TRP A 9 -2.57 -29.60 -10.30
C TRP A 9 -1.29 -28.89 -10.78
N PHE A 10 -0.94 -28.97 -12.07
CA PHE A 10 0.26 -28.32 -12.60
C PHE A 10 0.06 -26.81 -12.80
N GLU A 11 -1.15 -26.41 -13.21
CA GLU A 11 -1.49 -25.01 -13.49
C GLU A 11 -1.57 -24.16 -12.22
N TRP A 12 -2.12 -24.69 -11.13
CA TRP A 12 -2.14 -24.00 -9.83
C TRP A 12 -0.74 -23.80 -9.25
N ARG A 13 0.24 -24.66 -9.58
CA ARG A 13 1.63 -24.46 -9.15
C ARG A 13 2.25 -23.22 -9.80
N GLY A 14 1.92 -22.97 -11.07
CA GLY A 14 2.33 -21.74 -11.77
C GLY A 14 1.75 -20.49 -11.11
N ALA A 15 0.45 -20.51 -10.82
CA ALA A 15 -0.21 -19.39 -10.12
C ALA A 15 0.37 -19.15 -8.72
N VAL A 16 0.61 -20.21 -7.94
CA VAL A 16 1.24 -20.12 -6.62
C VAL A 16 2.65 -19.54 -6.72
N LEU A 17 3.46 -19.97 -7.70
CA LEU A 17 4.79 -19.42 -7.92
C LEU A 17 4.75 -17.92 -8.25
N ILE A 18 3.84 -17.50 -9.12
CA ILE A 18 3.68 -16.08 -9.49
C ILE A 18 3.27 -15.24 -8.28
N VAL A 19 2.28 -15.69 -7.51
CA VAL A 19 1.84 -14.98 -6.30
C VAL A 19 2.96 -14.92 -5.26
N GLY A 20 3.69 -16.02 -5.05
CA GLY A 20 4.83 -16.06 -4.15
C GLY A 20 5.93 -15.08 -4.56
N LEU A 21 6.31 -15.06 -5.84
CA LEU A 21 7.30 -14.12 -6.36
C LEU A 21 6.83 -12.66 -6.22
N TYR A 22 5.57 -12.39 -6.58
CA TYR A 22 4.97 -11.08 -6.42
C TYR A 22 5.02 -10.60 -4.97
N LEU A 23 4.61 -11.43 -4.00
CA LEU A 23 4.64 -11.07 -2.59
C LEU A 23 6.07 -10.80 -2.10
N ILE A 24 7.05 -11.62 -2.50
CA ILE A 24 8.46 -11.39 -2.16
C ILE A 24 8.92 -10.02 -2.67
N VAL A 25 8.69 -9.73 -3.95
CA VAL A 25 9.12 -8.46 -4.55
C VAL A 25 8.38 -7.27 -3.95
N ALA A 26 7.06 -7.37 -3.76
CA ALA A 26 6.24 -6.31 -3.19
C ALA A 26 6.60 -6.00 -1.74
N THR A 27 6.83 -7.03 -0.92
CA THR A 27 7.28 -6.85 0.47
C THR A 27 8.69 -6.29 0.52
N LEU A 28 9.64 -6.81 -0.28
CA LEU A 28 11.00 -6.25 -0.35
C LEU A 28 10.97 -4.77 -0.72
N TYR A 29 10.25 -4.41 -1.78
CA TYR A 29 10.05 -3.01 -2.16
C TYR A 29 9.45 -2.19 -1.02
N GLY A 30 8.40 -2.73 -0.37
CA GLY A 30 7.71 -2.06 0.72
C GLY A 30 8.52 -1.87 2.00
N VAL A 31 9.59 -2.65 2.21
CA VAL A 31 10.48 -2.48 3.37
C VAL A 31 11.76 -1.70 3.04
N THR A 32 12.21 -1.70 1.78
CA THR A 32 13.46 -1.02 1.40
C THR A 32 13.27 0.42 0.95
N VAL A 33 12.11 0.77 0.41
CA VAL A 33 11.84 2.13 -0.05
C VAL A 33 11.43 2.99 1.15
N PRO A 34 12.07 4.15 1.38
CA PRO A 34 11.70 5.05 2.47
C PRO A 34 10.22 5.41 2.46
N ILE A 35 9.65 5.72 3.63
CA ILE A 35 8.22 6.01 3.72
C ILE A 35 7.90 7.38 3.11
N PHE A 36 6.69 7.52 2.55
CA PHE A 36 6.19 8.76 1.95
C PHE A 36 6.92 9.34 0.71
N GLU A 37 7.93 8.67 0.17
CA GLU A 37 8.57 9.08 -1.10
C GLU A 37 7.69 8.88 -2.35
N THR A 38 6.66 8.04 -2.26
CA THR A 38 5.68 7.89 -3.34
C THR A 38 4.63 9.01 -3.26
N PRO A 39 4.26 9.64 -4.39
CA PRO A 39 3.49 10.89 -4.42
C PRO A 39 2.21 10.92 -3.55
N ASP A 40 1.48 9.80 -3.50
CA ASP A 40 0.16 9.76 -2.86
C ASP A 40 0.18 9.11 -1.47
N ALA A 41 1.33 8.59 -1.01
CA ALA A 41 1.40 7.84 0.24
C ALA A 41 1.08 8.69 1.47
N GLY A 42 1.49 9.95 1.49
CA GLY A 42 1.16 10.87 2.59
C GLY A 42 -0.35 11.08 2.75
N GLY A 43 -1.07 11.25 1.63
CA GLY A 43 -2.53 11.39 1.64
C GLY A 43 -3.24 10.12 2.09
N HIS A 44 -2.81 8.95 1.60
CA HIS A 44 -3.37 7.68 2.05
C HIS A 44 -3.16 7.43 3.54
N TYR A 45 -1.98 7.77 4.05
CA TYR A 45 -1.66 7.66 5.47
C TYR A 45 -2.49 8.62 6.32
N ALA A 46 -2.63 9.89 5.90
CA ALA A 46 -3.47 10.84 6.61
C ALA A 46 -4.92 10.35 6.75
N TYR A 47 -5.46 9.66 5.73
CA TYR A 47 -6.78 9.03 5.82
C TYR A 47 -6.81 7.93 6.87
N ILE A 48 -5.83 7.01 6.84
CA ILE A 48 -5.73 5.94 7.86
C ILE A 48 -5.70 6.55 9.27
N HIS A 49 -4.86 7.55 9.47
CA HIS A 49 -4.68 8.22 10.76
C HIS A 49 -5.95 8.92 11.24
N GLU A 50 -6.69 9.58 10.33
CA GLU A 50 -7.97 10.20 10.66
C GLU A 50 -9.03 9.18 11.15
N LEU A 51 -9.01 7.97 10.60
CA LEU A 51 -9.88 6.88 11.05
C LEU A 51 -9.43 6.29 12.39
N THR A 52 -8.13 6.13 12.64
CA THR A 52 -7.62 5.63 13.93
C THR A 52 -7.92 6.59 15.07
N GLU A 53 -7.93 7.90 14.80
CA GLU A 53 -8.30 8.92 15.79
C GLU A 53 -9.81 9.08 15.99
N GLY A 54 -10.63 8.24 15.34
CA GLY A 54 -12.08 8.20 15.57
C GLY A 54 -12.84 9.41 15.03
N ARG A 55 -12.26 10.18 14.10
CA ARG A 55 -12.88 11.39 13.53
C ARG A 55 -13.95 11.11 12.47
N GLY A 56 -14.11 9.85 12.08
CA GLY A 56 -15.09 9.42 11.08
C GLY A 56 -14.54 9.53 9.67
N LEU A 57 -15.43 9.38 8.68
CA LEU A 57 -15.04 9.42 7.26
C LEU A 57 -14.71 10.85 6.84
N PRO A 58 -13.58 11.08 6.13
CA PRO A 58 -13.27 12.37 5.53
C PRO A 58 -14.39 12.82 4.60
N VAL A 59 -14.74 14.11 4.67
CA VAL A 59 -15.74 14.73 3.82
C VAL A 59 -15.04 15.72 2.90
N GLN A 60 -15.29 15.59 1.59
CA GLN A 60 -14.66 16.43 0.58
C GLN A 60 -15.05 17.90 0.77
N GLY A 61 -14.06 18.80 0.74
CA GLY A 61 -14.28 20.25 0.79
C GLY A 61 -14.60 20.80 2.18
N THR A 62 -14.88 19.95 3.16
CA THR A 62 -14.81 20.33 4.57
C THR A 62 -13.39 20.13 5.07
N PRO A 63 -12.84 21.04 5.89
CA PRO A 63 -11.66 20.73 6.66
C PRO A 63 -12.07 19.66 7.69
N SER A 64 -11.95 18.39 7.35
CA SER A 64 -11.90 17.32 8.35
C SER A 64 -10.49 17.39 8.96
N GLY A 65 -10.33 18.40 9.82
CA GLY A 65 -9.07 18.72 10.47
C GLY A 65 -7.88 18.86 9.53
N GLU A 66 -7.96 19.67 8.46
CA GLU A 66 -6.81 20.13 7.65
C GLU A 66 -5.88 19.06 7.02
N ARG A 67 -6.09 17.75 7.25
CA ARG A 67 -5.09 16.69 7.07
C ARG A 67 -5.34 15.80 5.86
N VAL A 68 -6.58 15.40 5.62
CA VAL A 68 -6.99 14.69 4.40
C VAL A 68 -7.59 15.69 3.43
N THR A 69 -6.73 16.35 2.66
CA THR A 69 -7.16 17.38 1.71
C THR A 69 -7.20 16.86 0.27
N GLY A 70 -7.95 17.56 -0.58
CA GLY A 70 -7.97 17.31 -2.01
C GLY A 70 -8.76 16.07 -2.42
N TYR A 71 -8.28 15.38 -3.44
CA TYR A 71 -8.98 14.28 -4.09
C TYR A 71 -9.00 12.99 -3.24
N VAL A 72 -8.07 12.84 -2.30
CA VAL A 72 -7.96 11.64 -1.45
C VAL A 72 -9.17 11.49 -0.52
N ALA A 73 -9.77 12.61 -0.09
CA ALA A 73 -11.01 12.60 0.69
C ALA A 73 -12.19 11.95 -0.06
N SER A 74 -12.15 11.93 -1.40
CA SER A 74 -13.17 11.30 -2.24
C SER A 74 -12.93 9.79 -2.45
N HIS A 75 -11.82 9.24 -1.94
CA HIS A 75 -11.52 7.83 -2.13
C HIS A 75 -12.46 6.91 -1.32
N PRO A 76 -12.84 5.74 -1.85
CA PRO A 76 -13.64 4.77 -1.11
C PRO A 76 -12.97 4.32 0.20
N PRO A 77 -13.72 4.18 1.30
CA PRO A 77 -13.14 4.03 2.64
C PRO A 77 -12.57 2.66 2.95
N LEU A 78 -12.90 1.61 2.18
CA LEU A 78 -12.65 0.21 2.55
C LEU A 78 -11.18 -0.06 2.89
N TYR A 79 -10.26 0.39 2.02
CA TYR A 79 -8.83 0.19 2.22
C TYR A 79 -8.33 0.88 3.50
N TYR A 80 -8.73 2.12 3.71
CA TYR A 80 -8.30 2.92 4.87
C TYR A 80 -8.88 2.37 6.17
N ALA A 81 -10.16 1.99 6.18
CA ALA A 81 -10.81 1.40 7.34
C ALA A 81 -10.17 0.07 7.74
N LEU A 82 -9.79 -0.76 6.76
CA LEU A 82 -9.05 -2.00 7.02
C LEU A 82 -7.68 -1.70 7.64
N CYS A 83 -6.93 -0.76 7.08
CA CYS A 83 -5.61 -0.40 7.62
C CYS A 83 -5.75 0.18 9.03
N ALA A 84 -6.68 1.11 9.26
CA ALA A 84 -6.94 1.70 10.56
C ALA A 84 -7.34 0.64 11.61
N ALA A 85 -8.17 -0.33 11.24
CA ALA A 85 -8.52 -1.45 12.13
C ALA A 85 -7.33 -2.37 12.46
N LEU A 86 -6.26 -2.35 11.65
CA LEU A 86 -5.03 -3.10 11.91
C LEU A 86 -3.96 -2.28 12.64
N THR A 87 -4.11 -0.96 12.71
CA THR A 87 -3.11 -0.04 13.27
C THR A 87 -3.63 0.84 14.42
N PHE A 88 -4.89 0.72 14.83
CA PHE A 88 -5.49 1.53 15.90
C PHE A 88 -4.79 1.45 17.27
N TRP A 89 -3.94 0.44 17.46
CA TRP A 89 -3.20 0.18 18.70
C TRP A 89 -1.79 0.80 18.68
N VAL A 90 -1.40 1.48 17.60
CA VAL A 90 -0.10 2.13 17.47
C VAL A 90 -0.20 3.53 18.09
N ASP A 91 0.11 3.62 19.39
CA ASP A 91 -0.10 4.86 20.17
C ASP A 91 0.87 6.00 19.80
N ASP A 92 2.08 5.69 19.33
CA ASP A 92 3.11 6.66 18.94
C ASP A 92 3.02 7.08 17.45
N ASP A 93 1.86 6.88 16.82
CA ASP A 93 1.61 7.26 15.43
C ASP A 93 1.46 8.79 15.36
N LEU A 94 2.34 9.45 14.59
CA LEU A 94 2.29 10.89 14.39
C LEU A 94 1.54 11.22 13.13
N ASP A 95 0.90 12.37 13.12
CA ASP A 95 0.32 12.88 11.90
C ASP A 95 1.35 13.19 10.81
N PHE A 96 0.92 13.11 9.55
CA PHE A 96 1.81 13.27 8.40
C PHE A 96 2.64 14.56 8.44
N ARG A 97 2.04 15.69 8.81
CA ARG A 97 2.71 17.00 8.87
C ARG A 97 3.78 17.08 9.95
N ASP A 98 3.61 16.33 11.03
CA ASP A 98 4.53 16.32 12.16
C ASP A 98 5.70 15.34 11.91
N TRP A 99 5.49 14.34 11.04
CA TRP A 99 6.52 13.42 10.59
C TRP A 99 7.31 13.91 9.36
N ALA A 100 6.61 14.43 8.35
CA ALA A 100 7.17 14.68 7.04
C ALA A 100 8.03 15.96 7.02
N TRP A 101 9.34 15.77 7.05
CA TRP A 101 10.28 16.86 6.84
C TRP A 101 10.69 16.94 5.37
N GLU A 102 10.14 17.90 4.63
CA GLU A 102 10.49 18.11 3.23
C GLU A 102 11.97 18.49 3.05
N ASN A 103 12.61 17.86 2.07
CA ASN A 103 13.99 18.14 1.69
C ASN A 103 14.03 19.39 0.80
N PRO A 104 14.63 20.52 1.22
CA PRO A 104 14.68 21.75 0.41
C PRO A 104 15.52 21.62 -0.86
N TYR A 105 16.34 20.56 -0.97
CA TYR A 105 17.19 20.29 -2.12
C TYR A 105 16.67 19.14 -3.01
N HIS A 106 15.40 18.77 -2.86
CA HIS A 106 14.80 17.74 -3.72
C HIS A 106 14.69 18.23 -5.17
N ALA A 107 14.99 17.35 -6.12
CA ALA A 107 14.85 17.56 -7.56
C ALA A 107 13.60 16.86 -8.12
N ASN A 108 12.59 16.66 -7.27
CA ASN A 108 11.30 16.09 -7.66
C ASN A 108 10.69 16.87 -8.85
N GLY A 109 10.11 16.16 -9.80
CA GLY A 109 9.61 16.74 -11.06
C GLY A 109 10.67 17.00 -12.14
N PHE A 110 11.97 16.80 -11.86
CA PHE A 110 13.06 16.97 -12.83
C PHE A 110 13.80 15.65 -13.06
N PRO A 111 13.32 14.78 -13.97
CA PRO A 111 13.85 13.43 -14.14
C PRO A 111 15.32 13.37 -14.57
N ASP A 112 15.78 14.37 -15.32
CA ASP A 112 17.16 14.49 -15.82
C ASP A 112 18.14 15.10 -14.81
N SER A 113 17.64 15.56 -13.65
CA SER A 113 18.48 16.15 -12.63
C SER A 113 19.30 15.08 -11.90
N VAL A 114 20.61 15.34 -11.77
CA VAL A 114 21.54 14.60 -10.90
C VAL A 114 21.38 15.01 -9.42
N GLY A 115 20.49 15.94 -9.11
CA GLY A 115 20.18 16.37 -7.75
C GLY A 115 19.52 15.28 -6.90
N ASN A 116 19.33 15.57 -5.61
CA ASN A 116 18.75 14.64 -4.67
C ASN A 116 17.29 14.32 -5.06
N LYS A 117 16.96 13.04 -5.22
CA LYS A 117 15.60 12.62 -5.61
C LYS A 117 14.65 12.46 -4.43
N ASN A 118 15.18 12.37 -3.21
CA ASN A 118 14.37 12.18 -2.01
C ASN A 118 13.57 13.46 -1.75
N PHE A 119 12.27 13.31 -1.72
CA PHE A 119 11.32 14.35 -1.41
C PHE A 119 11.40 14.74 0.07
N LEU A 120 11.61 13.76 0.95
CA LEU A 120 11.72 13.95 2.39
C LEU A 120 13.14 13.70 2.92
N ILE A 121 13.38 14.21 4.12
CA ILE A 121 14.56 13.92 4.93
C ILE A 121 14.23 12.70 5.79
N HIS A 122 14.94 11.60 5.53
CA HIS A 122 14.78 10.35 6.28
C HIS A 122 15.74 10.27 7.47
N THR A 123 15.28 9.64 8.54
CA THR A 123 16.06 9.44 9.77
C THR A 123 16.06 7.97 10.18
N ASP A 124 16.92 7.61 11.15
CA ASP A 124 16.98 6.25 11.69
C ASP A 124 15.68 5.81 12.38
N ALA A 125 14.72 6.71 12.60
CA ALA A 125 13.40 6.37 13.12
C ALA A 125 12.60 5.45 12.17
N GLU A 126 12.95 5.40 10.88
CA GLU A 126 12.33 4.49 9.91
C GLU A 126 12.94 3.07 9.92
N ALA A 127 14.02 2.86 10.69
CA ALA A 127 14.71 1.59 10.74
C ALA A 127 13.91 0.51 11.48
N PHE A 128 14.17 -0.75 11.12
CA PHE A 128 13.62 -1.89 11.85
C PHE A 128 14.30 -2.04 13.23
N PRO A 129 13.57 -2.37 14.32
CA PRO A 129 12.14 -2.68 14.40
C PRO A 129 11.25 -1.44 14.31
N TRP A 130 10.21 -1.51 13.47
CA TRP A 130 9.32 -0.37 13.23
C TRP A 130 8.40 -0.10 14.42
N HIS A 131 8.25 1.18 14.75
CA HIS A 131 7.33 1.70 15.76
C HIS A 131 6.65 2.97 15.24
N GLY A 132 5.52 3.37 15.82
CA GLY A 132 4.78 4.58 15.43
C GLY A 132 4.43 4.63 13.93
N THR A 133 4.61 5.79 13.31
CA THR A 133 4.33 6.05 11.88
C THR A 133 4.93 5.06 10.90
N PRO A 134 6.23 4.70 10.94
CA PRO A 134 6.79 3.65 10.11
C PRO A 134 6.02 2.33 10.19
N LEU A 135 5.62 1.89 11.39
CA LEU A 135 4.89 0.64 11.57
C LEU A 135 3.53 0.68 10.86
N THR A 136 2.78 1.77 11.03
CA THR A 136 1.50 2.01 10.35
C THR A 136 1.66 1.94 8.83
N VAL A 137 2.69 2.60 8.28
CA VAL A 137 2.98 2.59 6.84
C VAL A 137 3.34 1.20 6.34
N HIS A 138 4.20 0.45 7.05
CA HIS A 138 4.58 -0.90 6.63
C HIS A 138 3.40 -1.89 6.70
N ILE A 139 2.51 -1.76 7.68
CA ILE A 139 1.26 -2.53 7.73
C ILE A 139 0.38 -2.18 6.52
N ALA A 140 0.19 -0.90 6.20
CA ALA A 140 -0.60 -0.48 5.05
C ALA A 140 -0.01 -0.99 3.72
N ARG A 141 1.33 -0.96 3.57
CA ARG A 141 2.03 -1.53 2.42
C ARG A 141 1.82 -3.04 2.31
N LEU A 142 1.85 -3.77 3.42
CA LEU A 142 1.56 -5.20 3.44
C LEU A 142 0.12 -5.50 3.03
N VAL A 143 -0.86 -4.74 3.54
CA VAL A 143 -2.27 -4.86 3.13
C VAL A 143 -2.42 -4.63 1.63
N SER A 144 -1.81 -3.57 1.09
CA SER A 144 -1.81 -3.29 -0.35
C SER A 144 -1.19 -4.44 -1.17
N ALA A 145 -0.06 -4.98 -0.71
CA ALA A 145 0.57 -6.14 -1.34
C ALA A 145 -0.38 -7.35 -1.36
N LEU A 146 -1.03 -7.67 -0.24
CA LEU A 146 -1.99 -8.78 -0.14
C LEU A 146 -3.20 -8.59 -1.05
N LEU A 147 -3.75 -7.37 -1.14
CA LEU A 147 -4.84 -7.07 -2.07
C LEU A 147 -4.42 -7.28 -3.53
N GLY A 148 -3.21 -6.86 -3.91
CA GLY A 148 -2.68 -7.15 -5.24
C GLY A 148 -2.48 -8.66 -5.49
N ALA A 149 -2.14 -9.45 -4.47
CA ALA A 149 -2.10 -10.91 -4.61
C ALA A 149 -3.49 -11.50 -4.88
N VAL A 150 -4.53 -10.99 -4.20
CA VAL A 150 -5.93 -11.36 -4.50
C VAL A 150 -6.29 -11.00 -5.93
N THR A 151 -5.86 -9.84 -6.43
CA THR A 151 -6.06 -9.45 -7.83
C THR A 151 -5.40 -10.45 -8.80
N VAL A 152 -4.14 -10.83 -8.57
CA VAL A 152 -3.43 -11.83 -9.41
C VAL A 152 -4.19 -13.16 -9.45
N VAL A 153 -4.63 -13.66 -8.28
CA VAL A 153 -5.43 -14.89 -8.19
C VAL A 153 -6.77 -14.75 -8.92
N GLY A 154 -7.45 -13.62 -8.73
CA GLY A 154 -8.71 -13.31 -9.40
C GLY A 154 -8.58 -13.29 -10.91
N THR A 155 -7.59 -12.58 -11.45
CA THR A 155 -7.30 -12.53 -12.89
C THR A 155 -7.02 -13.91 -13.45
N TYR A 156 -6.19 -14.70 -12.77
CA TYR A 156 -5.90 -16.07 -13.16
C TYR A 156 -7.18 -16.94 -13.19
N GLY A 157 -8.03 -16.82 -12.16
CA GLY A 157 -9.32 -17.49 -12.09
C GLY A 157 -10.28 -17.10 -13.23
N THR A 158 -10.38 -15.81 -13.54
CA THR A 158 -11.22 -15.30 -14.64
C THR A 158 -10.77 -15.80 -16.00
N VAL A 159 -9.46 -15.73 -16.30
CA VAL A 159 -8.92 -16.24 -17.57
C VAL A 159 -9.22 -17.73 -17.71
N ARG A 160 -9.04 -18.49 -16.63
CA ARG A 160 -9.33 -19.92 -16.63
C ARG A 160 -10.80 -20.21 -16.95
N GLU A 161 -11.73 -19.53 -16.27
CA GLU A 161 -13.17 -19.71 -16.52
C GLU A 161 -13.54 -19.42 -17.99
N LEU A 162 -13.02 -18.32 -18.54
CA LEU A 162 -13.27 -17.93 -19.93
C LEU A 162 -12.70 -18.93 -20.96
N THR A 163 -11.53 -19.51 -20.69
CA THR A 163 -10.94 -20.53 -21.57
C THR A 163 -11.68 -21.86 -21.48
N THR A 164 -12.11 -22.28 -20.28
CA THR A 164 -12.88 -23.51 -20.12
C THR A 164 -14.26 -23.45 -20.78
N HIS A 165 -14.85 -22.25 -20.90
CA HIS A 165 -16.14 -22.06 -21.59
C HIS A 165 -16.03 -22.06 -23.12
N ARG A 166 -14.82 -21.85 -23.68
CA ARG A 166 -14.57 -21.90 -25.13
C ARG A 166 -14.32 -23.31 -25.66
N ASP A 167 -13.85 -24.20 -24.79
CA ASP A 167 -13.47 -25.58 -25.15
C ASP A 167 -14.60 -26.61 -24.88
N GLY A 168 -15.80 -26.15 -24.50
CA GLY A 168 -17.00 -26.97 -24.24
C GLY A 168 -18.09 -26.72 -25.25
#